data_AF-A0A9Q0ZW27-F1
#
_entry.id   AF-A0A9Q0ZW27-F1
#
_cell.length_a   1.000
_cell.length_b   1.000
_cell.length_c   1.000
_cell.angle_alpha   90.00
_cell.angle_beta   90.00
_cell.angle_gamma   90.00
#
_symmetry.space_group_name_H-M   'P 1'
#
loop_
_entity.id
_entity.type
_entity.pdbx_description
1 polymer ?
#
loop_
_entity_poly.entity_id
_entity_poly.type
_entity_poly.pdbx_seq_one_letter_code
_entity_poly.pdbx_strand_id
1 'polypeptide(L)'
;MKIDVVTEFIEGLVETYPGLQYLDGFPEVKVVLRSDHVSAMLDKVAIISGGGSGHEPAHAGFVGEGMLSAAICGEVFASPQVDAILAGIRAVTGPMGCLLIVKNYTGDRLNFGLAAEQAKSEGYKVETVIVGDDCALPPPRGIAGRRGLAGTILVHKVAGAAAAAGLSLDEVAAEAKRASEMVGTMGVALSVCTLPGQVTSDRLGPGKMELGLGIHNEPGAALADLQPVEVVVSHVLQQILSP
;
A
#
# COMPACT_ATOMS: atom_id res chain seq x y z
N MET A 1 3.33 4.42 -29.14
CA MET A 1 3.36 3.28 -28.20
C MET A 1 2.97 3.80 -26.84
N LYS A 2 1.90 3.29 -26.25
CA LYS A 2 1.59 3.57 -24.84
C LYS A 2 2.53 2.66 -24.06
N ILE A 3 3.55 3.23 -23.43
CA ILE A 3 4.51 2.46 -22.62
C ILE A 3 3.73 1.95 -21.41
N ASP A 4 3.61 0.64 -21.26
CA ASP A 4 2.99 0.03 -20.07
C ASP A 4 4.08 -0.20 -19.01
N VAL A 5 4.53 0.92 -18.43
CA VAL A 5 5.65 0.97 -17.48
C VAL A 5 5.45 0.05 -16.27
N VAL A 6 4.20 -0.23 -15.88
CA VAL A 6 3.91 -1.09 -14.73
C VAL A 6 4.10 -2.55 -15.09
N THR A 7 3.64 -2.96 -16.27
CA THR A 7 3.83 -4.34 -16.74
C THR A 7 5.32 -4.64 -16.94
N GLU A 8 6.06 -3.75 -17.61
CA GLU A 8 7.51 -3.90 -17.79
C GLU A 8 8.26 -3.96 -16.45
N PHE A 9 7.85 -3.15 -15.46
CA PHE A 9 8.38 -3.23 -14.10
C PHE A 9 8.13 -4.60 -13.45
N ILE A 10 6.90 -5.12 -13.53
CA ILE A 10 6.53 -6.42 -12.94
C ILE A 10 7.32 -7.54 -13.61
N GLU A 11 7.41 -7.55 -14.94
CA GLU A 11 8.17 -8.54 -15.71
C GLU A 11 9.64 -8.57 -15.27
N GLY A 12 10.28 -7.38 -15.21
CA GLY A 12 11.66 -7.28 -14.72
C GLY A 12 11.83 -7.71 -13.26
N LEU A 13 10.85 -7.40 -12.40
CA LEU A 13 10.87 -7.82 -11.00
C LEU A 13 10.82 -9.34 -10.87
N VAL A 14 9.88 -10.01 -11.53
CA VAL A 14 9.71 -11.46 -11.40
C VAL A 14 10.81 -12.25 -12.10
N GLU A 15 11.41 -11.71 -13.16
CA GLU A 15 12.62 -12.27 -13.78
C GLU A 15 13.84 -12.17 -12.86
N THR A 16 13.94 -11.08 -12.08
CA THR A 16 15.06 -10.86 -11.15
C THR A 16 14.94 -11.69 -9.87
N TYR A 17 13.72 -11.94 -9.38
CA TYR A 17 13.47 -12.58 -8.09
C TYR A 17 12.63 -13.86 -8.24
N PRO A 18 13.25 -15.06 -8.30
CA PRO A 18 12.55 -16.34 -8.51
C PRO A 18 11.53 -16.75 -7.43
N GLY A 19 11.59 -16.10 -6.27
CA GLY A 19 10.57 -16.26 -5.20
C GLY A 19 9.25 -15.56 -5.51
N LEU A 20 9.20 -14.77 -6.58
CA LEU A 20 8.03 -14.03 -7.05
C LEU A 20 7.52 -14.61 -8.37
N GLN A 21 6.24 -14.42 -8.61
CA GLN A 21 5.57 -14.79 -9.84
C GLN A 21 4.56 -13.70 -10.22
N TYR A 22 4.45 -13.42 -11.51
CA TYR A 22 3.36 -12.65 -12.08
C TYR A 22 2.18 -13.61 -12.29
N LEU A 23 0.99 -13.28 -11.77
CA LEU A 23 -0.20 -14.12 -11.88
C LEU A 23 -0.45 -14.55 -13.33
N ASP A 24 -0.40 -15.85 -13.57
CA ASP A 24 -0.52 -16.45 -14.90
C ASP A 24 -1.99 -16.56 -15.35
N GLY A 25 -2.22 -16.56 -16.67
CA GLY A 25 -3.53 -16.73 -17.28
C GLY A 25 -4.44 -15.50 -17.30
N PHE A 26 -4.01 -14.38 -16.70
CA PHE A 26 -4.77 -13.12 -16.63
C PHE A 26 -3.85 -11.92 -16.94
N PRO A 27 -3.40 -11.76 -18.20
CA PRO A 27 -2.37 -10.76 -18.54
C PRO A 27 -2.82 -9.31 -18.29
N GLU A 28 -4.13 -9.05 -18.24
CA GLU A 28 -4.69 -7.76 -17.89
C GLU A 28 -4.65 -7.40 -16.40
N VAL A 29 -4.44 -8.36 -15.49
CA VAL A 29 -4.42 -8.10 -14.03
C VAL A 29 -2.99 -8.12 -13.49
N LYS A 30 -2.55 -6.97 -12.98
CA LYS A 30 -1.17 -6.74 -12.53
C LYS A 30 -0.98 -7.22 -11.08
N VAL A 31 -0.84 -8.53 -10.89
CA VAL A 31 -0.74 -9.17 -9.56
C VAL A 31 0.61 -9.87 -9.39
N VAL A 32 1.41 -9.41 -8.43
CA VAL A 32 2.65 -10.07 -8.03
C VAL A 32 2.39 -10.92 -6.80
N LEU A 33 2.79 -12.18 -6.81
CA LEU A 33 2.55 -13.13 -5.72
C LEU A 33 3.78 -13.99 -5.45
N ARG A 34 3.79 -14.69 -4.31
CA ARG A 34 4.86 -15.65 -4.00
C ARG A 34 4.79 -16.86 -4.93
N SER A 35 5.92 -17.32 -5.45
CA SER A 35 5.94 -18.51 -6.32
C SER A 35 5.49 -19.80 -5.60
N ASP A 36 5.57 -19.85 -4.27
CA ASP A 36 5.13 -20.98 -3.45
C ASP A 36 3.69 -20.87 -2.90
N HIS A 37 2.91 -19.85 -3.33
CA HIS A 37 1.61 -19.48 -2.76
C HIS A 37 0.63 -20.64 -2.56
N VAL A 38 0.53 -21.58 -3.51
CA VAL A 38 -0.38 -22.73 -3.42
C VAL A 38 -0.09 -23.57 -2.17
N SER A 39 1.19 -23.84 -1.91
CA SER A 39 1.61 -24.64 -0.75
C SER A 39 1.68 -23.83 0.53
N ALA A 40 2.12 -22.57 0.44
CA ALA A 40 2.35 -21.70 1.58
C ALA A 40 1.06 -21.26 2.28
N MET A 41 -0.08 -21.27 1.58
CA MET A 41 -1.37 -20.77 2.07
C MET A 41 -2.35 -21.88 2.49
N LEU A 42 -1.89 -23.15 2.56
CA LEU A 42 -2.74 -24.27 2.98
C LEU A 42 -3.19 -24.16 4.44
N ASP A 43 -2.30 -23.67 5.31
CA ASP A 43 -2.47 -23.63 6.77
C ASP A 43 -2.22 -22.23 7.37
N LYS A 44 -2.12 -21.20 6.52
CA LYS A 44 -1.82 -19.81 6.93
C LYS A 44 -2.80 -18.82 6.32
N VAL A 45 -3.03 -17.72 7.03
CA VAL A 45 -3.79 -16.57 6.53
C VAL A 45 -2.97 -15.88 5.44
N ALA A 46 -3.58 -15.62 4.28
CA ALA A 46 -2.92 -14.86 3.23
C ALA A 46 -2.97 -13.36 3.53
N ILE A 47 -1.85 -12.65 3.35
CA ILE A 47 -1.79 -11.19 3.52
C ILE A 47 -1.72 -10.54 2.15
N ILE A 48 -2.69 -9.69 1.83
CA ILE A 48 -2.77 -9.05 0.51
C ILE A 48 -2.78 -7.53 0.71
N SER A 49 -2.02 -6.82 -0.12
CA SER A 49 -2.02 -5.36 -0.18
C SER A 49 -1.98 -4.92 -1.64
N GLY A 50 -2.10 -3.62 -1.88
CA GLY A 50 -1.98 -3.06 -3.21
C GLY A 50 -2.25 -1.56 -3.26
N GLY A 51 -2.46 -1.08 -4.47
CA GLY A 51 -2.72 0.33 -4.77
C GLY A 51 -2.09 0.73 -6.10
N GLY A 52 -2.13 2.02 -6.42
CA GLY A 52 -1.45 2.54 -7.60
C GLY A 52 0.05 2.31 -7.55
N SER A 53 0.65 2.08 -8.73
CA SER A 53 2.10 1.94 -8.89
C SER A 53 2.82 3.29 -8.81
N GLY A 54 4.15 3.29 -8.76
CA GLY A 54 4.96 4.50 -8.57
C GLY A 54 5.46 4.70 -7.14
N HIS A 55 5.27 3.70 -6.28
CA HIS A 55 5.73 3.68 -4.88
C HIS A 55 6.73 2.56 -4.61
N GLU A 56 7.37 2.03 -5.65
CA GLU A 56 8.27 0.89 -5.57
C GLU A 56 9.39 1.17 -4.53
N PRO A 57 9.70 0.22 -3.63
CA PRO A 57 9.31 -1.20 -3.67
C PRO A 57 7.88 -1.52 -3.18
N ALA A 58 7.11 -0.55 -2.71
CA ALA A 58 5.74 -0.79 -2.27
C ALA A 58 4.82 -1.09 -3.47
N HIS A 59 4.06 -2.18 -3.50
CA HIS A 59 3.99 -3.27 -2.50
C HIS A 59 4.70 -4.55 -2.95
N ALA A 60 4.99 -4.71 -4.24
CA ALA A 60 5.49 -5.96 -4.81
C ALA A 60 6.84 -6.41 -4.21
N GLY A 61 7.71 -5.48 -3.82
CA GLY A 61 8.97 -5.80 -3.15
C GLY A 61 8.82 -6.31 -1.71
N PHE A 62 7.62 -6.30 -1.14
CA PHE A 62 7.29 -6.84 0.18
C PHE A 62 6.50 -8.15 0.11
N VAL A 63 6.40 -8.75 -1.07
CA VAL A 63 5.85 -10.10 -1.27
C VAL A 63 6.90 -11.13 -0.88
N GLY A 64 6.58 -12.00 0.07
CA GLY A 64 7.52 -12.97 0.62
C GLY A 64 7.11 -13.54 1.97
N GLU A 65 7.92 -14.47 2.48
CA GLU A 65 7.68 -15.09 3.79
C GLU A 65 7.69 -14.08 4.94
N GLY A 66 6.69 -14.16 5.80
CA GLY A 66 6.54 -13.26 6.95
C GLY A 66 6.11 -11.83 6.60
N MET A 67 5.69 -11.57 5.36
CA MET A 67 5.12 -10.30 4.87
C MET A 67 3.88 -10.56 3.98
N LEU A 68 3.84 -10.05 2.74
CA LEU A 68 2.69 -10.18 1.84
C LEU A 68 2.72 -11.53 1.09
N SER A 69 1.55 -12.13 0.92
CA SER A 69 1.33 -13.26 0.01
C SER A 69 1.17 -12.79 -1.44
N ALA A 70 0.54 -11.62 -1.64
CA ALA A 70 0.39 -10.98 -2.94
C ALA A 70 0.30 -9.44 -2.83
N ALA A 71 0.70 -8.77 -3.91
CA ALA A 71 0.58 -7.34 -4.13
C ALA A 71 -0.21 -7.08 -5.43
N ILE A 72 -1.27 -6.28 -5.34
CA ILE A 72 -2.11 -5.89 -6.47
C ILE A 72 -1.67 -4.49 -6.95
N CYS A 73 -1.09 -4.43 -8.14
CA CYS A 73 -0.56 -3.21 -8.72
C CYS A 73 -1.60 -2.55 -9.63
N GLY A 74 -1.96 -1.30 -9.36
CA GLY A 74 -2.74 -0.47 -10.28
C GLY A 74 -1.85 0.24 -11.29
N GLU A 75 -2.45 1.11 -12.11
CA GLU A 75 -1.68 2.06 -12.91
C GLU A 75 -0.93 3.05 -12.01
N VAL A 76 -0.01 3.84 -12.58
CA VAL A 76 0.74 4.84 -11.81
C VAL A 76 -0.23 5.81 -11.11
N PHE A 77 -0.18 5.81 -9.78
CA PHE A 77 -1.03 6.59 -8.87
C PHE A 77 -2.55 6.37 -8.98
N ALA A 78 -2.99 5.25 -9.58
CA ALA A 78 -4.39 4.89 -9.64
C ALA A 78 -4.64 3.52 -9.00
N SER A 79 -5.64 3.44 -8.10
CA SER A 79 -6.03 2.17 -7.46
C SER A 79 -6.23 1.05 -8.49
N PRO A 80 -5.82 -0.20 -8.19
CA PRO A 80 -6.15 -1.34 -9.03
C PRO A 80 -7.66 -1.50 -9.17
N GLN A 81 -8.08 -2.09 -10.29
CA GLN A 81 -9.47 -2.42 -10.55
C GLN A 81 -9.93 -3.56 -9.65
N VAL A 82 -11.24 -3.60 -9.38
CA VAL A 82 -11.89 -4.61 -8.53
C VAL A 82 -11.57 -6.03 -8.99
N ASP A 83 -11.63 -6.28 -10.31
CA ASP A 83 -11.35 -7.60 -10.89
C ASP A 83 -9.92 -8.07 -10.63
N ALA A 84 -8.94 -7.16 -10.67
CA ALA A 84 -7.55 -7.48 -10.37
C ALA A 84 -7.34 -7.83 -8.88
N ILE A 85 -8.00 -7.11 -7.98
CA ILE A 85 -7.96 -7.39 -6.54
C ILE A 85 -8.61 -8.75 -6.27
N LEU A 86 -9.78 -9.01 -6.88
CA LEU A 86 -10.49 -10.27 -6.74
C LEU A 86 -9.70 -11.46 -7.31
N ALA A 87 -9.02 -11.28 -8.45
CA ALA A 87 -8.10 -12.28 -9.00
C ALA A 87 -6.97 -12.61 -8.02
N GLY A 88 -6.37 -11.60 -7.38
CA GLY A 88 -5.38 -11.80 -6.33
C GLY A 88 -5.92 -12.53 -5.11
N ILE A 89 -7.12 -12.16 -4.62
CA ILE A 89 -7.79 -12.87 -3.52
C ILE A 89 -7.97 -14.35 -3.86
N ARG A 90 -8.56 -14.65 -5.02
CA ARG A 90 -8.78 -16.04 -5.47
C ARG A 90 -7.49 -16.82 -5.61
N ALA A 91 -6.41 -16.18 -6.07
CA ALA A 91 -5.13 -16.84 -6.31
C ALA A 91 -4.46 -17.30 -5.00
N VAL A 92 -4.51 -16.51 -3.93
CA VAL A 92 -3.71 -16.78 -2.71
C VAL A 92 -4.52 -17.15 -1.47
N THR A 93 -5.85 -17.07 -1.49
CA THR A 93 -6.66 -17.29 -0.29
C THR A 93 -6.99 -18.77 -0.08
N GLY A 94 -6.38 -19.39 0.94
CA GLY A 94 -6.68 -20.75 1.39
C GLY A 94 -7.80 -20.84 2.45
N PRO A 95 -7.97 -22.01 3.09
CA PRO A 95 -9.04 -22.26 4.09
C PRO A 95 -9.03 -21.35 5.32
N MET A 96 -7.84 -20.81 5.64
CA MET A 96 -7.62 -19.88 6.75
C MET A 96 -8.08 -18.45 6.43
N GLY A 97 -8.40 -18.13 5.16
CA GLY A 97 -8.83 -16.82 4.73
C GLY A 97 -7.69 -15.86 4.42
N CYS A 98 -8.03 -14.59 4.15
CA CYS A 98 -7.07 -13.54 3.86
C CYS A 98 -7.38 -12.22 4.55
N LEU A 99 -6.32 -11.47 4.85
CA LEU A 99 -6.40 -10.10 5.32
C LEU A 99 -5.99 -9.14 4.19
N LEU A 100 -6.85 -8.19 3.89
CA LEU A 100 -6.56 -7.06 3.01
C LEU A 100 -6.01 -5.89 3.84
N ILE A 101 -4.79 -5.43 3.55
CA ILE A 101 -4.21 -4.21 4.12
C ILE A 101 -4.31 -3.11 3.08
N VAL A 102 -5.11 -2.08 3.38
CA VAL A 102 -5.50 -1.06 2.40
C VAL A 102 -5.07 0.32 2.88
N LYS A 103 -4.30 1.05 2.07
CA LYS A 103 -3.95 2.44 2.37
C LYS A 103 -5.21 3.31 2.33
N ASN A 104 -5.32 4.29 3.23
CA ASN A 104 -6.53 5.13 3.34
C ASN A 104 -6.64 6.17 2.21
N TYR A 105 -6.90 5.70 1.00
CA TYR A 105 -7.26 6.48 -0.18
C TYR A 105 -8.65 6.08 -0.66
N THR A 106 -9.44 7.05 -1.14
CA THR A 106 -10.83 6.79 -1.55
C THR A 106 -10.94 5.68 -2.61
N GLY A 107 -10.09 5.74 -3.65
CA GLY A 107 -10.07 4.71 -4.70
C GLY A 107 -9.73 3.33 -4.15
N ASP A 108 -8.65 3.23 -3.36
CA ASP A 108 -8.21 1.98 -2.74
C ASP A 108 -9.33 1.39 -1.85
N ARG A 109 -9.97 2.21 -1.00
CA ARG A 109 -11.05 1.74 -0.11
C ARG A 109 -12.26 1.21 -0.86
N LEU A 110 -12.70 1.94 -1.90
CA LEU A 110 -13.87 1.54 -2.67
C LEU A 110 -13.60 0.25 -3.44
N ASN A 111 -12.44 0.16 -4.11
CA ASN A 111 -12.13 -0.99 -4.96
C ASN A 111 -11.81 -2.25 -4.13
N PHE A 112 -11.00 -2.13 -3.07
CA PHE A 112 -10.73 -3.26 -2.18
C PHE A 112 -11.96 -3.67 -1.37
N GLY A 113 -12.78 -2.71 -0.94
CA GLY A 113 -14.03 -2.99 -0.23
C GLY A 113 -15.02 -3.77 -1.11
N LEU A 114 -15.21 -3.35 -2.36
CA LEU A 114 -16.09 -4.07 -3.29
C LEU A 114 -15.55 -5.47 -3.63
N ALA A 115 -14.23 -5.60 -3.85
CA ALA A 115 -13.61 -6.91 -4.07
C ALA A 115 -13.74 -7.84 -2.86
N ALA A 116 -13.61 -7.32 -1.64
CA ALA A 116 -13.80 -8.08 -0.40
C ALA A 116 -15.23 -8.61 -0.28
N GLU A 117 -16.24 -7.76 -0.52
CA GLU A 117 -17.64 -8.20 -0.46
C GLU A 117 -17.97 -9.23 -1.54
N GLN A 118 -17.43 -9.07 -2.75
CA GLN A 118 -17.59 -10.06 -3.82
C GLN A 118 -16.91 -11.39 -3.45
N ALA A 119 -15.68 -11.37 -2.94
CA ALA A 119 -14.99 -12.56 -2.47
C ALA A 119 -15.75 -13.26 -1.33
N LYS A 120 -16.31 -12.52 -0.37
CA LYS A 120 -17.15 -13.08 0.70
C LYS A 120 -18.39 -13.77 0.13
N SER A 121 -19.03 -13.20 -0.90
CA SER A 121 -20.16 -13.84 -1.58
C SER A 121 -19.78 -15.12 -2.33
N GLU A 122 -18.52 -15.25 -2.74
CA GLU A 122 -17.93 -16.48 -3.31
C GLU A 122 -17.52 -17.51 -2.25
N GLY A 123 -17.66 -17.17 -0.96
CA GLY A 123 -17.37 -18.05 0.17
C GLY A 123 -15.97 -17.90 0.77
N TYR A 124 -15.17 -16.93 0.33
CA TYR A 124 -13.88 -16.63 0.94
C TYR A 124 -14.05 -15.94 2.30
N LYS A 125 -13.19 -16.28 3.26
CA LYS A 125 -13.07 -15.54 4.52
C LYS A 125 -12.12 -14.37 4.30
N VAL A 126 -12.61 -13.14 4.46
CA VAL A 126 -11.85 -11.92 4.16
C VAL A 126 -12.06 -10.90 5.26
N GLU A 127 -10.96 -10.44 5.86
CA GLU A 127 -10.93 -9.28 6.75
C GLU A 127 -10.20 -8.12 6.08
N THR A 128 -10.41 -6.89 6.58
CA THR A 128 -9.77 -5.69 6.01
C THR A 128 -9.31 -4.74 7.10
N VAL A 129 -8.07 -4.27 6.98
CA VAL A 129 -7.50 -3.22 7.82
C VAL A 129 -7.14 -2.02 6.95
N ILE A 130 -7.65 -0.84 7.34
CA ILE A 130 -7.34 0.43 6.69
C ILE A 130 -6.19 1.11 7.43
N VAL A 131 -5.12 1.47 6.72
CA VAL A 131 -3.97 2.18 7.29
C VAL A 131 -4.07 3.67 6.99
N GLY A 132 -4.14 4.48 8.04
CA GLY A 132 -4.17 5.95 7.97
C GLY A 132 -3.17 6.55 8.95
N ASP A 133 -1.88 6.47 8.62
CA ASP A 133 -0.75 6.84 9.47
C ASP A 133 -0.25 8.28 9.28
N ASP A 134 -0.71 8.99 8.25
CA ASP A 134 -0.29 10.36 8.01
C ASP A 134 -0.77 11.33 9.12
N CYS A 135 0.18 11.95 9.81
CA CYS A 135 -0.04 12.94 10.87
C CYS A 135 -0.06 14.38 10.34
N ALA A 136 0.24 14.62 9.06
CA ALA A 136 0.43 15.98 8.57
C ALA A 136 -0.86 16.82 8.53
N LEU A 137 -1.99 16.21 8.20
CA LEU A 137 -3.23 16.95 7.95
C LEU A 137 -3.93 17.32 9.27
N PRO A 138 -4.23 18.62 9.50
CA PRO A 138 -4.99 19.02 10.68
C PRO A 138 -6.44 18.53 10.57
N PRO A 139 -7.15 18.30 11.70
CA PRO A 139 -8.59 18.05 11.69
C PRO A 139 -9.35 19.15 10.92
N PRO A 140 -10.30 18.82 10.02
CA PRO A 140 -10.96 17.52 9.85
C PRO A 140 -10.29 16.58 8.81
N ARG A 141 -8.95 16.51 8.73
CA ARG A 141 -8.15 15.43 8.12
C ARG A 141 -8.58 14.96 6.70
N GLY A 142 -9.11 15.86 5.87
CA GLY A 142 -9.55 15.55 4.51
C GLY A 142 -10.81 14.67 4.43
N ILE A 143 -11.25 14.33 3.21
CA ILE A 143 -12.54 13.66 2.97
C ILE A 143 -12.55 12.21 3.51
N ALA A 144 -11.43 11.49 3.39
CA ALA A 144 -11.32 10.07 3.78
C ALA A 144 -10.66 9.86 5.16
N GLY A 145 -10.21 10.93 5.83
CA GLY A 145 -9.34 10.86 7.00
C GLY A 145 -7.85 10.84 6.65
N ARG A 146 -7.00 10.47 7.63
CA ARG A 146 -5.52 10.43 7.49
C ARG A 146 -5.11 9.52 6.33
N ARG A 147 -4.24 9.99 5.42
CA ARG A 147 -3.71 9.17 4.33
C ARG A 147 -2.91 7.98 4.85
N GLY A 148 -2.86 6.90 4.08
CA GLY A 148 -1.98 5.75 4.34
C GLY A 148 -0.66 5.90 3.60
N LEU A 149 0.45 6.05 4.30
CA LEU A 149 1.79 6.31 3.77
C LEU A 149 2.76 5.19 4.16
N ALA A 150 4.01 5.55 4.48
CA ALA A 150 5.12 4.64 4.73
C ALA A 150 4.87 3.69 5.92
N GLY A 151 4.07 4.07 6.92
CA GLY A 151 3.76 3.24 8.07
C GLY A 151 3.04 1.94 7.69
N THR A 152 2.41 1.90 6.51
CA THR A 152 1.78 0.70 5.96
C THR A 152 2.72 -0.51 5.91
N ILE A 153 4.02 -0.31 5.63
CA ILE A 153 4.97 -1.44 5.56
C ILE A 153 5.18 -2.11 6.94
N LEU A 154 5.03 -1.35 8.03
CA LEU A 154 5.13 -1.88 9.38
C LEU A 154 3.91 -2.73 9.71
N VAL A 155 2.73 -2.32 9.23
CA VAL A 155 1.50 -3.10 9.33
C VAL A 155 1.62 -4.41 8.54
N HIS A 156 2.20 -4.37 7.32
CA HIS A 156 2.51 -5.58 6.54
C HIS A 156 3.39 -6.54 7.34
N LYS A 157 4.43 -6.03 7.99
CA LYS A 157 5.40 -6.85 8.73
C LYS A 157 4.77 -7.51 9.96
N VAL A 158 3.91 -6.80 10.68
CA VAL A 158 3.19 -7.32 11.85
C VAL A 158 2.18 -8.37 11.41
N ALA A 159 1.35 -8.07 10.41
CA ALA A 159 0.35 -9.00 9.89
C ALA A 159 0.99 -10.27 9.32
N GLY A 160 2.04 -10.12 8.50
CA GLY A 160 2.77 -11.23 7.92
C GLY A 160 3.48 -12.10 8.96
N ALA A 161 4.01 -11.50 10.03
CA ALA A 161 4.59 -12.25 11.14
C ALA A 161 3.52 -13.04 11.92
N ALA A 162 2.37 -12.41 12.21
CA ALA A 162 1.25 -13.07 12.89
C ALA A 162 0.72 -14.25 12.07
N ALA A 163 0.52 -14.06 10.76
CA ALA A 163 0.10 -15.13 9.86
C ALA A 163 1.15 -16.24 9.74
N ALA A 164 2.44 -15.90 9.67
CA ALA A 164 3.52 -16.89 9.64
C ALA A 164 3.61 -17.72 10.93
N ALA A 165 3.20 -17.15 12.07
CA ALA A 165 3.09 -17.84 13.36
C ALA A 165 1.82 -18.72 13.49
N GLY A 166 0.98 -18.79 12.45
CA GLY A 166 -0.20 -19.66 12.42
C GLY A 166 -1.42 -19.13 13.17
N LEU A 167 -1.47 -17.82 13.45
CA LEU A 167 -2.64 -17.19 14.06
C LEU A 167 -3.85 -17.26 13.12
N SER A 168 -5.04 -17.23 13.73
CA SER A 168 -6.31 -17.16 12.98
C SER A 168 -6.49 -15.81 12.28
N LEU A 169 -7.40 -15.75 11.30
CA LEU A 169 -7.69 -14.52 10.55
C LEU A 169 -8.06 -13.36 11.49
N ASP A 170 -8.90 -13.60 12.48
CA ASP A 170 -9.35 -12.58 13.44
C ASP A 170 -8.19 -12.06 14.29
N GLU A 171 -7.30 -12.94 14.74
CA GLU A 171 -6.12 -12.56 15.52
C GLU A 171 -5.11 -11.77 14.68
N VAL A 172 -4.88 -12.20 13.43
CA VAL A 172 -4.02 -11.48 12.47
C VAL A 172 -4.58 -10.09 12.17
N ALA A 173 -5.89 -9.98 11.93
CA ALA A 173 -6.57 -8.70 11.71
C ALA A 173 -6.47 -7.80 12.95
N ALA A 174 -6.61 -8.36 14.16
CA ALA A 174 -6.47 -7.61 15.40
C ALA A 174 -5.05 -7.07 15.62
N GLU A 175 -4.01 -7.84 15.32
CA GLU A 175 -2.61 -7.35 15.39
C GLU A 175 -2.34 -6.26 14.36
N ALA A 176 -2.78 -6.46 13.11
CA ALA A 176 -2.63 -5.47 12.05
C ALA A 176 -3.35 -4.16 12.38
N LYS A 177 -4.58 -4.24 12.92
CA LYS A 177 -5.34 -3.07 13.38
C LYS A 177 -4.62 -2.33 14.50
N ARG A 178 -4.12 -3.03 15.52
CA ARG A 178 -3.31 -2.42 16.59
C ARG A 178 -2.09 -1.70 16.01
N ALA A 179 -1.35 -2.34 15.11
CA ALA A 179 -0.20 -1.72 14.46
C ALA A 179 -0.59 -0.45 13.67
N SER A 180 -1.71 -0.48 12.95
CA SER A 180 -2.19 0.68 12.18
C SER A 180 -2.63 1.86 13.06
N GLU A 181 -3.12 1.59 14.27
CA GLU A 181 -3.54 2.63 15.22
C GLU A 181 -2.35 3.27 15.94
N MET A 182 -1.24 2.54 16.06
CA MET A 182 -0.03 2.98 16.76
C MET A 182 1.00 3.69 15.87
N VAL A 183 0.91 3.52 14.54
CA VAL A 183 1.89 4.08 13.60
C VAL A 183 1.50 5.50 13.16
N GLY A 184 2.48 6.39 13.19
CA GLY A 184 2.37 7.78 12.74
C GLY A 184 3.53 8.15 11.83
N THR A 185 3.24 8.84 10.73
CA THR A 185 4.23 9.32 9.77
C THR A 185 3.95 10.76 9.35
N MET A 186 4.97 11.46 8.89
CA MET A 186 4.83 12.75 8.24
C MET A 186 5.99 12.95 7.27
N GLY A 187 5.68 13.29 6.02
CA GLY A 187 6.66 13.58 4.99
C GLY A 187 6.95 15.08 4.85
N VAL A 188 8.07 15.41 4.20
CA VAL A 188 8.39 16.76 3.73
C VAL A 188 8.97 16.63 2.33
N ALA A 189 8.56 17.50 1.41
CA ALA A 189 8.98 17.46 0.02
C ALA A 189 9.67 18.76 -0.39
N LEU A 190 10.75 18.66 -1.17
CA LEU A 190 11.46 19.79 -1.78
C LEU A 190 11.09 19.99 -3.26
N SER A 191 10.46 18.98 -3.85
CA SER A 191 9.94 18.95 -5.21
C SER A 191 8.72 18.02 -5.26
N VAL A 192 7.99 18.05 -6.37
CA VAL A 192 6.94 17.08 -6.68
C VAL A 192 7.50 15.98 -7.59
N CYS A 193 6.86 14.81 -7.62
CA CYS A 193 7.23 13.77 -8.57
C CYS A 193 6.62 14.03 -9.96
N THR A 194 7.24 13.48 -10.99
CA THR A 194 6.81 13.62 -12.38
C THR A 194 6.22 12.31 -12.87
N LEU A 195 5.00 12.36 -13.40
CA LEU A 195 4.38 11.20 -14.00
C LEU A 195 5.05 10.86 -15.34
N PRO A 196 5.21 9.57 -15.70
CA PRO A 196 5.77 9.18 -16.98
C PRO A 196 5.08 9.88 -18.16
N GLY A 197 5.88 10.50 -19.03
CA GLY A 197 5.39 11.25 -20.20
C GLY A 197 4.78 12.62 -19.90
N GLN A 198 4.78 13.07 -18.64
CA GLN A 198 4.34 14.41 -18.25
C GLN A 198 5.53 15.35 -18.01
N VAL A 199 5.26 16.66 -18.07
CA VAL A 199 6.23 17.69 -17.69
C VAL A 199 6.23 17.83 -16.17
N THR A 200 7.42 17.95 -15.58
CA THR A 200 7.58 18.21 -14.15
C THR A 200 6.89 19.52 -13.77
N SER A 201 6.02 19.47 -12.76
CA SER A 201 5.39 20.68 -12.23
C SER A 201 6.39 21.46 -11.35
N ASP A 202 6.37 22.78 -11.47
CA ASP A 202 7.17 23.73 -10.69
C ASP A 202 6.41 24.31 -9.48
N ARG A 203 5.29 23.69 -9.08
CA ARG A 203 4.35 24.21 -8.06
C ARG A 203 5.01 24.67 -6.76
N LEU A 204 6.09 24.02 -6.33
CA LEU A 204 6.81 24.42 -5.12
C LEU A 204 7.72 25.63 -5.35
N GLY A 205 8.39 25.70 -6.50
CA GLY A 205 9.39 26.73 -6.78
C GLY A 205 10.72 26.53 -6.01
N PRO A 206 11.77 27.28 -6.39
CA PRO A 206 13.09 27.16 -5.77
C PRO A 206 13.07 27.68 -4.32
N GLY A 207 13.82 27.01 -3.43
CA GLY A 207 13.96 27.43 -2.03
C GLY A 207 12.71 27.23 -1.18
N LYS A 208 11.72 26.47 -1.66
CA LYS A 208 10.52 26.10 -0.91
C LYS A 208 10.55 24.63 -0.50
N MET A 209 9.73 24.30 0.49
CA MET A 209 9.42 22.95 0.91
C MET A 209 7.93 22.85 1.23
N GLU A 210 7.34 21.66 1.02
CA GLU A 210 5.96 21.38 1.41
C GLU A 210 5.94 20.36 2.54
N LEU A 211 5.35 20.76 3.66
CA LEU A 211 5.17 19.94 4.84
C LEU A 211 3.96 19.05 4.62
N GLY A 212 4.16 17.73 4.66
CA GLY A 212 3.10 16.76 4.50
C GLY A 212 2.61 16.55 3.08
N LEU A 213 3.43 16.81 2.05
CA LEU A 213 3.05 16.43 0.67
C LEU A 213 2.66 14.94 0.63
N GLY A 214 1.55 14.63 -0.02
CA GLY A 214 1.10 13.25 -0.22
C GLY A 214 1.95 12.50 -1.24
N ILE A 215 1.93 11.17 -1.18
CA ILE A 215 2.74 10.32 -2.07
C ILE A 215 2.28 10.37 -3.55
N HIS A 216 1.11 10.92 -3.85
CA HIS A 216 0.63 11.16 -5.22
C HIS A 216 0.62 12.65 -5.60
N ASN A 217 1.50 13.45 -5.00
CA ASN A 217 1.54 14.92 -5.12
C ASN A 217 0.31 15.65 -4.53
N GLU A 218 -0.51 15.01 -3.69
CA GLU A 218 -1.61 15.70 -3.02
C GLU A 218 -1.06 16.84 -2.15
N PRO A 219 -1.73 18.01 -2.11
CA PRO A 219 -1.30 19.13 -1.28
C PRO A 219 -1.02 18.71 0.15
N GLY A 220 0.05 19.27 0.70
CA GLY A 220 0.41 19.08 2.09
C GLY A 220 -0.35 20.00 3.03
N ALA A 221 0.10 20.03 4.28
CA ALA A 221 -0.43 20.91 5.31
C ALA A 221 -0.02 22.36 5.09
N ALA A 222 1.21 22.60 4.61
CA ALA A 222 1.72 23.94 4.38
C ALA A 222 2.87 23.98 3.37
N LEU A 223 2.91 25.04 2.57
CA LEU A 223 4.07 25.46 1.79
C LEU A 223 4.90 26.46 2.62
N ALA A 224 6.20 26.23 2.74
CA ALA A 224 7.10 27.06 3.54
C ALA A 224 8.42 27.35 2.80
N ASP A 225 9.15 28.37 3.25
CA ASP A 225 10.56 28.55 2.86
C ASP A 225 11.41 27.40 3.40
N LEU A 226 12.40 26.97 2.62
CA LEU A 226 13.34 25.93 3.03
C LEU A 226 14.01 26.33 4.35
N GLN A 227 13.96 25.42 5.32
CA GLN A 227 14.53 25.62 6.66
C GLN A 227 15.75 24.71 6.87
N PRO A 228 16.62 25.02 7.86
CA PRO A 228 17.61 24.07 8.36
C PRO A 228 16.98 22.75 8.76
N VAL A 229 17.67 21.64 8.49
CA VAL A 229 17.13 20.28 8.70
C VAL A 229 16.69 20.03 10.14
N GLU A 230 17.36 20.62 11.11
CA GLU A 230 17.04 20.50 12.54
C GLU A 230 15.66 21.09 12.86
N VAL A 231 15.30 22.19 12.20
CA VAL A 231 13.98 22.83 12.35
C VAL A 231 12.91 21.95 11.72
N VAL A 232 13.18 21.42 10.53
CA VAL A 232 12.25 20.53 9.81
C VAL A 232 11.99 19.26 10.60
N VAL A 233 13.04 18.59 11.07
CA VAL A 233 12.95 17.36 11.87
C VAL A 233 12.22 17.62 13.18
N SER A 234 12.51 18.73 13.87
CA SER A 234 11.81 19.09 15.11
C SER A 234 10.31 19.28 14.87
N HIS A 235 9.93 19.93 13.77
CA HIS A 235 8.53 20.09 13.39
C HIS A 235 7.85 18.74 13.09
N VAL A 236 8.49 17.89 12.28
CA VAL A 236 7.98 16.55 11.93
C VAL A 236 7.78 15.69 13.18
N LEU A 237 8.77 15.65 14.08
CA LEU A 237 8.66 14.91 15.33
C LEU A 237 7.55 15.44 16.23
N GLN A 238 7.40 16.77 16.33
CA GLN A 238 6.33 17.37 17.08
C GLN A 238 4.96 16.93 16.56
N GLN A 239 4.76 16.91 15.23
CA GLN A 239 3.49 16.46 14.64
C GLN A 239 3.23 14.96 14.88
N ILE A 240 4.24 14.10 14.74
CA ILE A 240 4.10 12.65 14.96
C ILE A 240 3.80 12.33 16.43
N LEU A 241 4.44 13.04 17.37
CA LEU A 241 4.30 12.79 18.81
C LEU A 241 3.16 13.58 19.46
N SER A 242 2.45 14.43 18.71
CA SER A 242 1.30 15.15 19.24
C SER A 242 0.13 14.18 19.47
N PRO A 243 -0.57 14.27 20.62
CA PRO A 243 -1.67 13.39 20.98
C PRO A 243 -2.91 13.56 20.09
#